data_AF-A0A1G7LNW6-F1
#
_entry.id   AF-A0A1G7LNW6-F1
#
_cell.length_a   1.000
_cell.length_b   1.000
_cell.length_c   1.000
_cell.angle_alpha   90.00
_cell.angle_beta   90.00
_cell.angle_gamma   90.00
#
_symmetry.space_group_name_H-M   'P 1'
#
loop_
_entity.id
_entity.type
_entity.pdbx_description
1 polymer ?
#
loop_
_entity_poly.entity_id
_entity_poly.type
_entity_poly.pdbx_seq_one_letter_code
_entity_poly.pdbx_strand_id
1 'polypeptide(L)'
;MGPRYLFKIINDTNDNYIIDTEGFYSSIGVYDENNNYVEPYLPYPTGGKTAERKDNECYKDYEVVLKNSTSVVLLNLFRYIGEHDLKSNQKYYIKLNSVEFGKKFSSDTGCKEYIKEMEAQGYKVLEGNINAKIPLIP
;
A
#
# COMPACT_ATOMS: atom_id res chain seq x y z
N MET A 1 12.79 1.21 4.69
CA MET A 1 11.36 0.85 4.81
C MET A 1 10.57 2.15 4.90
N GLY A 2 9.44 2.24 4.18
CA GLY A 2 8.57 3.42 4.24
C GLY A 2 7.76 3.47 5.54
N PRO A 3 7.07 4.59 5.81
CA PRO A 3 6.10 4.65 6.90
C PRO A 3 5.00 3.60 6.70
N ARG A 4 4.61 2.92 7.78
CA ARG A 4 3.49 1.99 7.77
C ARG A 4 2.31 2.60 8.52
N TYR A 5 1.11 2.38 8.01
CA TYR A 5 -0.13 2.91 8.59
C TYR A 5 -1.08 1.79 8.94
N LEU A 6 -1.79 1.94 10.06
CA LEU A 6 -2.83 1.01 10.47
C LEU A 6 -4.12 1.34 9.74
N PHE A 7 -4.67 0.35 9.05
CA PHE A 7 -5.96 0.44 8.39
C PHE A 7 -6.95 -0.50 9.06
N LYS A 8 -8.15 0.03 9.32
CA LYS A 8 -9.30 -0.80 9.62
C LYS A 8 -9.88 -1.27 8.29
N ILE A 9 -9.79 -2.57 8.03
CA ILE A 9 -10.38 -3.21 6.85
C ILE A 9 -11.64 -3.91 7.30
N ILE A 10 -12.75 -3.59 6.65
CA ILE A 10 -14.06 -4.19 6.89
C ILE A 10 -14.37 -5.04 5.67
N ASN A 11 -14.48 -6.36 5.87
CA ASN A 11 -14.85 -7.29 4.82
C ASN A 11 -16.30 -7.74 5.02
N ASP A 12 -17.20 -7.13 4.27
CA ASP A 12 -18.63 -7.45 4.28
C ASP A 12 -19.02 -8.48 3.20
N THR A 13 -18.04 -9.16 2.59
CA THR A 13 -18.29 -10.20 1.59
C THR A 13 -18.32 -11.61 2.22
N ASN A 14 -18.68 -12.60 1.41
CA ASN A 14 -18.69 -14.01 1.80
C ASN A 14 -17.36 -14.74 1.52
N ASP A 15 -16.35 -14.03 1.04
CA ASP A 15 -15.04 -14.58 0.71
C ASP A 15 -13.99 -14.20 1.76
N ASN A 16 -13.04 -15.09 2.00
CA ASN A 16 -11.83 -14.75 2.74
C ASN A 16 -10.81 -14.16 1.76
N TYR A 17 -10.12 -13.10 2.17
CA TYR A 17 -9.08 -12.48 1.37
C TYR A 17 -7.70 -12.63 1.99
N ILE A 18 -6.70 -12.60 1.12
CA ILE A 18 -5.31 -12.30 1.49
C ILE A 18 -4.94 -10.94 0.90
N ILE A 19 -4.21 -10.14 1.67
CA ILE A 19 -3.74 -8.81 1.27
C ILE A 19 -2.23 -8.81 1.34
N ASP A 20 -1.59 -8.45 0.23
CA ASP A 20 -0.14 -8.19 0.18
C ASP A 20 0.15 -6.84 0.84
N THR A 21 0.65 -6.84 2.07
CA THR A 21 0.93 -5.62 2.85
C THR A 21 2.04 -4.76 2.25
N GLU A 22 2.88 -5.37 1.42
CA GLU A 22 3.96 -4.72 0.65
C GLU A 22 3.56 -4.52 -0.83
N GLY A 23 2.34 -4.91 -1.20
CA GLY A 23 1.81 -4.88 -2.57
C GLY A 23 1.40 -3.50 -3.09
N PHE A 24 1.54 -2.47 -2.26
CA PHE A 24 1.12 -1.10 -2.57
C PHE A 24 2.33 -0.26 -2.96
N TYR A 25 2.66 -0.24 -4.26
CA TYR A 25 3.82 0.47 -4.76
C TYR A 25 3.42 1.69 -5.58
N SER A 26 3.35 2.86 -4.93
CA SER A 26 3.22 4.13 -5.63
C SER A 26 4.07 5.21 -4.98
N SER A 27 4.63 6.07 -5.84
CA SER A 27 5.34 7.28 -5.42
C SER A 27 4.28 8.31 -5.02
N ILE A 28 4.36 8.81 -3.79
CA ILE A 28 3.40 9.77 -3.29
C ILE A 28 3.89 11.21 -3.46
N GLY A 29 3.07 12.04 -4.10
CA GLY A 29 3.26 13.48 -4.08
C GLY A 29 2.68 14.11 -2.81
N VAL A 30 3.36 15.12 -2.30
CA VAL A 30 2.81 16.03 -1.28
C VAL A 30 2.19 17.21 -2.01
N TYR A 31 1.01 17.62 -1.54
CA TYR A 31 0.24 18.72 -2.11
C TYR A 31 -0.21 19.68 -1.02
N ASP A 32 -0.28 20.96 -1.35
CA ASP A 32 -0.87 22.00 -0.49
C ASP A 32 -2.40 22.05 -0.60
N GLU A 33 -3.05 22.85 0.24
CA GLU A 33 -4.51 23.03 0.23
C GLU A 33 -5.11 23.52 -1.10
N ASN A 34 -4.30 24.17 -1.95
CA ASN A 34 -4.68 24.63 -3.28
C ASN A 34 -4.39 23.57 -4.37
N ASN A 35 -4.00 22.36 -3.97
CA ASN A 35 -3.67 21.24 -4.85
C ASN A 35 -2.42 21.47 -5.71
N ASN A 36 -1.52 22.36 -5.27
CA ASN A 36 -0.20 22.51 -5.86
C ASN A 36 0.73 21.41 -5.33
N TYR A 37 1.52 20.83 -6.23
CA TYR A 37 2.56 19.87 -5.84
C TYR A 37 3.69 20.59 -5.08
N VAL A 38 4.06 20.04 -3.93
CA VAL A 38 5.15 20.55 -3.10
C VAL A 38 6.39 19.74 -3.43
N GLU A 39 7.34 20.35 -4.14
CA GLU A 39 8.59 19.69 -4.50
C GLU A 39 9.42 19.39 -3.24
N PRO A 40 10.00 18.18 -3.12
CA PRO A 40 10.91 17.88 -2.02
C PRO A 40 12.22 18.66 -2.16
N TYR A 41 12.74 19.23 -1.06
CA TYR A 41 14.06 19.86 -1.06
C TYR A 41 15.19 18.82 -1.10
N LEU A 42 14.92 17.61 -0.62
CA LEU A 42 15.83 16.47 -0.70
C LEU A 42 15.07 15.26 -1.29
N PRO A 43 15.19 15.00 -2.60
CA PRO A 43 14.50 13.89 -3.24
C PRO A 43 15.14 12.55 -2.84
N TYR A 44 14.30 11.54 -2.60
CA TYR A 44 14.75 10.15 -2.42
C TYR A 44 14.75 9.41 -3.76
N PRO A 45 15.65 8.42 -3.95
CA PRO A 45 15.67 7.61 -5.16
C PRO A 45 14.34 6.86 -5.34
N THR A 46 13.59 7.19 -6.39
CA THR A 46 12.31 6.52 -6.75
C THR A 46 12.49 5.36 -7.73
N GLY A 47 13.71 5.15 -8.25
CA GLY A 47 14.01 4.25 -9.38
C GLY A 47 14.28 2.77 -9.05
N GLY A 48 13.92 2.29 -7.86
CA GLY A 48 14.08 0.87 -7.53
C GLY A 48 12.93 0.03 -8.08
N LYS A 49 13.22 -1.02 -8.85
CA LYS A 49 12.27 -2.14 -8.98
C LYS A 49 12.09 -2.76 -7.59
N THR A 50 10.87 -3.18 -7.24
CA THR A 50 10.67 -4.00 -6.05
C THR A 50 11.58 -5.22 -6.17
N ALA A 51 12.40 -5.47 -5.15
CA ALA A 51 13.22 -6.68 -5.14
C ALA A 51 12.28 -7.89 -5.20
N GLU A 52 12.66 -8.90 -5.97
CA GLU A 52 11.95 -10.17 -5.95
C GLU A 52 12.00 -10.74 -4.53
N ARG A 53 10.83 -11.09 -4.01
CA ARG A 53 10.67 -11.70 -2.70
C ARG A 53 10.83 -13.21 -2.83
N LYS A 54 11.47 -13.81 -1.84
CA LYS A 54 11.47 -15.28 -1.69
C LYS A 54 10.11 -15.72 -1.18
N ASP A 55 9.69 -16.95 -1.52
CA ASP A 55 8.38 -17.47 -1.09
C ASP A 55 8.20 -17.41 0.43
N ASN A 56 9.26 -17.67 1.21
CA ASN A 56 9.20 -17.59 2.67
C ASN A 56 9.00 -16.16 3.23
N GLU A 57 9.27 -15.12 2.44
CA GLU A 57 8.98 -13.73 2.76
C GLU A 57 7.50 -13.42 2.48
N CYS A 58 6.92 -14.01 1.44
CA CYS A 58 5.51 -13.86 1.11
C CYS A 58 4.58 -14.32 2.24
N TYR A 59 4.91 -15.37 2.98
CA TYR A 59 4.13 -15.78 4.15
C TYR A 59 4.08 -14.74 5.27
N LYS A 60 5.06 -13.82 5.34
CA LYS A 60 5.14 -12.76 6.35
C LYS A 60 4.53 -11.46 5.88
N ASP A 61 4.53 -11.23 4.57
CA ASP A 61 4.09 -9.99 3.94
C ASP A 61 2.59 -9.99 3.62
N TYR A 62 1.89 -11.10 3.86
CA TYR A 62 0.45 -11.21 3.65
C TYR A 62 -0.35 -11.26 4.93
N GLU A 63 -1.49 -10.59 4.88
CA GLU A 63 -2.46 -10.56 5.97
C GLU A 63 -3.78 -11.18 5.53
N VAL A 64 -4.39 -11.98 6.40
CA VAL A 64 -5.68 -12.63 6.14
C VAL A 64 -6.80 -11.74 6.64
N VAL A 65 -7.80 -11.51 5.78
CA VAL A 65 -9.04 -10.82 6.12
C VAL A 65 -10.20 -11.78 5.93
N LEU A 66 -10.77 -12.24 7.04
CA LEU A 66 -11.86 -13.20 7.01
C LEU A 66 -13.16 -12.57 6.53
N LYS A 67 -14.04 -13.37 5.93
CA LYS A 67 -15.39 -12.97 5.55
C LYS A 67 -16.19 -12.43 6.74
N ASN A 68 -17.03 -11.42 6.52
CA ASN A 68 -17.88 -10.79 7.53
C ASN A 68 -17.12 -10.38 8.80
N SER A 69 -15.90 -9.88 8.64
CA SER A 69 -15.01 -9.53 9.75
C SER A 69 -14.38 -8.16 9.58
N THR A 70 -13.90 -7.62 10.69
CA THR A 70 -13.05 -6.44 10.71
C THR A 70 -11.64 -6.85 11.15
N SER A 71 -10.65 -6.44 10.37
CA SER A 71 -9.22 -6.60 10.70
C SER A 71 -8.55 -5.24 10.80
N VAL A 72 -7.57 -5.13 11.69
CA VAL A 72 -6.64 -3.99 11.71
C VAL A 72 -5.34 -4.47 11.07
N VAL A 73 -5.00 -3.90 9.92
CA VAL A 73 -3.88 -4.34 9.09
C VAL A 73 -2.88 -3.22 8.94
N LEU A 74 -1.60 -3.55 9.11
CA LEU A 74 -0.50 -2.61 8.91
C LEU A 74 -0.08 -2.64 7.43
N LEU A 75 -0.42 -1.59 6.67
CA LEU A 75 -0.11 -1.51 5.25
C LEU A 75 1.03 -0.54 4.97
N ASN A 76 1.92 -0.93 4.06
CA ASN A 76 2.95 -0.06 3.50
C ASN A 76 2.42 0.60 2.23
N LEU A 77 1.49 1.56 2.37
CA LEU A 77 0.81 2.16 1.22
C LEU A 77 1.69 3.06 0.35
N PHE A 78 2.85 3.52 0.85
CA PHE A 78 3.61 4.53 0.13
C PHE A 78 5.07 4.66 0.53
N ARG A 79 5.86 5.07 -0.47
CA ARG A 79 7.24 5.55 -0.29
C ARG A 79 7.26 7.07 -0.45
N TYR A 80 7.72 7.78 0.57
CA TYR A 80 8.00 9.20 0.45
C TYR A 80 9.00 9.45 -0.66
N ILE A 81 8.71 10.45 -1.49
CA ILE A 81 9.55 10.84 -2.62
C ILE A 81 10.69 11.79 -2.22
N GLY A 82 10.73 12.21 -0.95
CA GLY A 82 11.77 13.07 -0.40
C GLY A 82 11.33 13.77 0.89
N GLU A 83 12.19 14.67 1.37
CA GLU A 83 11.89 15.57 2.48
C GLU A 83 11.33 16.88 1.95
N HIS A 84 10.28 17.39 2.60
CA HIS A 84 9.56 18.59 2.19
C HIS A 84 9.66 19.65 3.29
N ASP A 85 9.84 20.91 2.90
CA ASP A 85 9.78 22.05 3.81
C ASP A 85 8.30 22.45 3.99
N LEU A 86 7.67 21.95 5.05
CA LEU A 86 6.25 22.15 5.34
C LEU A 86 6.07 23.31 6.32
N LYS A 87 5.31 24.33 5.92
CA LYS A 87 5.00 25.48 6.77
C LYS A 87 3.91 25.12 7.78
N SER A 88 4.16 25.44 9.05
CA SER A 88 3.23 25.11 10.15
C SER A 88 1.84 25.77 10.06
N ASN A 89 1.73 26.86 9.30
CA ASN A 89 0.47 27.58 9.07
C ASN A 89 -0.28 27.14 7.81
N GLN A 90 0.17 26.09 7.14
CA GLN A 90 -0.39 25.61 5.88
C GLN A 90 -0.80 24.14 6.00
N LYS A 91 -1.90 23.77 5.34
CA LYS A 91 -2.36 22.37 5.28
C LYS A 91 -1.73 21.64 4.10
N TYR A 92 -1.29 20.42 4.36
CA TYR A 92 -0.71 19.54 3.35
C TYR A 92 -1.37 18.17 3.37
N TYR A 93 -1.36 17.50 2.23
CA TYR A 93 -1.88 16.16 2.09
C TYR A 93 -1.06 15.32 1.11
N ILE A 94 -1.11 14.01 1.32
CA ILE A 94 -0.71 13.00 0.37
C ILE A 94 -1.90 12.71 -0.54
N LYS A 95 -1.64 12.62 -1.84
CA LYS A 95 -2.62 12.15 -2.82
C LYS A 95 -2.18 10.80 -3.39
N LEU A 96 -2.98 9.77 -3.15
CA LEU A 96 -2.87 8.47 -3.81
C LEU A 96 -3.78 8.49 -5.02
N ASN A 97 -3.22 8.31 -6.22
CA ASN A 97 -3.98 8.21 -7.47
C ASN A 97 -3.73 6.83 -8.08
N SER A 98 -4.80 6.06 -8.27
CA SER A 98 -4.80 4.77 -8.96
C SER A 98 -3.65 3.85 -8.54
N VAL A 99 -3.42 3.72 -7.23
CA VAL A 99 -2.42 2.76 -6.71
C VAL A 99 -2.97 1.37 -6.89
N GLU A 100 -2.54 0.69 -7.96
CA GLU A 100 -2.91 -0.69 -8.24
C GLU A 100 -2.24 -1.63 -7.24
N PHE A 101 -3.00 -2.58 -6.74
CA PHE A 101 -2.54 -3.68 -5.90
C PHE A 101 -3.29 -4.95 -6.29
N GLY A 102 -2.68 -6.11 -6.06
CA GLY A 102 -3.32 -7.39 -6.36
C GLY A 102 -2.38 -8.44 -6.91
N LYS A 103 -2.96 -9.52 -7.42
CA LYS A 103 -2.28 -10.76 -7.78
C LYS A 103 -1.17 -10.54 -8.78
N LYS A 104 -1.39 -9.69 -9.78
CA LYS A 104 -0.40 -9.44 -10.84
C LYS A 104 0.89 -8.87 -10.26
N PHE A 105 0.80 -7.77 -9.51
CA PHE A 105 1.97 -7.15 -8.88
C PHE A 105 2.69 -8.12 -7.93
N SER A 106 1.92 -8.82 -7.09
CA SER A 106 2.49 -9.75 -6.13
C SER A 106 3.15 -10.97 -6.79
N SER A 107 2.59 -11.45 -7.92
CA SER A 107 3.18 -12.53 -8.71
C SER A 107 4.46 -12.07 -9.42
N ASP A 108 4.46 -10.86 -9.98
CA ASP A 108 5.62 -10.26 -10.64
C ASP A 108 6.77 -9.97 -9.65
N THR A 109 6.48 -9.96 -8.35
CA THR A 109 7.44 -9.73 -7.25
C THR A 109 7.77 -10.99 -6.46
N GLY A 110 7.49 -12.18 -7.00
CA GLY A 110 7.98 -13.46 -6.47
C GLY A 110 6.97 -14.30 -5.69
N CYS A 111 5.78 -13.79 -5.34
CA CYS A 111 4.84 -14.50 -4.45
C CYS A 111 3.85 -15.45 -5.17
N LYS A 112 4.22 -15.94 -6.35
CA LYS A 112 3.30 -16.71 -7.20
C LYS A 112 2.90 -18.05 -6.58
N GLU A 113 3.82 -18.75 -5.91
CA GLU A 113 3.54 -20.06 -5.31
C GLU A 113 2.64 -19.91 -4.09
N TYR A 114 2.99 -18.99 -3.18
CA TYR A 114 2.16 -18.64 -2.03
C TYR A 114 0.71 -18.31 -2.42
N ILE A 115 0.51 -17.46 -3.44
CA ILE A 115 -0.84 -17.11 -3.91
C ILE A 115 -1.60 -18.37 -4.35
N LYS A 116 -0.97 -19.26 -5.11
CA LYS A 116 -1.63 -20.50 -5.57
C LYS A 116 -2.06 -21.38 -4.41
N GLU A 117 -1.23 -21.51 -3.38
CA GLU A 117 -1.55 -22.31 -2.20
C GLU A 117 -2.73 -21.73 -1.42
N MET A 118 -2.78 -20.40 -1.27
CA MET A 118 -3.90 -19.73 -0.61
C MET A 118 -5.18 -19.83 -1.42
N GLU A 119 -5.11 -19.70 -2.75
CA GLU A 119 -6.26 -19.90 -3.64
C GLU A 119 -6.79 -21.34 -3.57
N ALA A 120 -5.91 -22.34 -3.49
CA ALA A 120 -6.30 -23.75 -3.31
C ALA A 120 -7.02 -24.00 -1.97
N GLN A 121 -6.75 -23.17 -0.95
CA GLN A 121 -7.44 -23.19 0.35
C GLN A 121 -8.75 -22.36 0.34
N GLY A 122 -9.11 -21.74 -0.78
CA GLY A 122 -10.35 -20.97 -0.94
C GLY A 122 -10.24 -19.49 -0.56
N TYR A 123 -9.03 -18.96 -0.38
CA TYR A 123 -8.81 -17.52 -0.23
C TYR A 123 -8.78 -16.82 -1.60
N LYS A 124 -9.18 -15.56 -1.63
CA LYS A 124 -9.03 -14.68 -2.79
C LYS A 124 -7.94 -13.66 -2.54
N VAL A 125 -7.15 -13.32 -3.55
CA VAL A 125 -6.26 -12.15 -3.46
C VAL A 125 -7.11 -10.89 -3.50
N LEU A 126 -6.91 -9.97 -2.57
CA LEU A 126 -7.54 -8.65 -2.66
C LEU A 126 -6.86 -7.85 -3.77
N GLU A 127 -7.64 -7.37 -4.71
CA GLU A 127 -7.18 -6.61 -5.87
C GLU A 127 -7.98 -5.32 -6.01
N GLY A 128 -7.36 -4.28 -6.54
CA GLY A 128 -8.06 -3.04 -6.83
C GLY A 128 -7.14 -1.86 -6.99
N ASN A 129 -7.71 -0.67 -6.85
CA ASN A 129 -7.00 0.59 -6.89
C ASN A 129 -7.40 1.47 -5.70
N ILE A 130 -6.42 2.15 -5.11
CA ILE A 130 -6.68 3.14 -4.06
C ILE A 130 -6.61 4.55 -4.64
N ASN A 131 -7.66 5.33 -4.40
CA ASN A 131 -7.67 6.78 -4.52
C ASN A 131 -7.91 7.38 -3.15
N ALA A 132 -6.96 8.16 -2.64
CA ALA A 132 -7.07 8.73 -1.30
C ALA A 132 -6.42 10.11 -1.20
N LYS A 133 -6.96 10.93 -0.31
CA LYS A 133 -6.39 12.20 0.11
C LYS A 133 -6.17 12.15 1.62
N ILE A 134 -4.92 12.05 2.06
CA ILE A 134 -4.54 11.82 3.46
C ILE A 134 -3.86 13.08 3.99
N PRO A 135 -4.40 13.79 4.98
CA PRO A 135 -3.75 14.97 5.57
C PRO A 135 -2.43 14.57 6.26
N LEU A 136 -1.38 15.38 6.09
CA LEU A 136 -0.06 15.15 6.71
C LEU A 136 0.01 15.63 8.17
N ILE A 137 -0.82 16.61 8.52
CA ILE A 137 -0.97 17.13 9.87
C ILE A 137 -2.47 16.99 10.21
N PRO A 138 -2.83 16.35 11.34
CA PRO A 138 -4.22 16.25 11.78
C PRO A 138 -4.91 17.61 11.92
#